data_AF-A0A5B3IR97-F1
#
_entry.id   AF-A0A5B3IR97-F1
#
_cell.length_a   1.000
_cell.length_b   1.000
_cell.length_c   1.000
_cell.angle_alpha   90.00
_cell.angle_beta   90.00
_cell.angle_gamma   90.00
#
_symmetry.space_group_name_H-M   'P 1'
#
loop_
_entity.id
_entity.type
_entity.pdbx_description
1 polymer ?
#
loop_
_entity_poly.entity_id
_entity_poly.type
_entity_poly.pdbx_seq_one_letter_code
_entity_poly.pdbx_strand_id
1 'polypeptide(L)'
;MKKLSLVLILSISCLALSAQTYKTYRIAYVLTPYGNYDPENASITIADGQIRYKKNGNEKLWQSMYRGIYKEQPTKGVTFQYECFLLMKLDKIIRICKTKNIKHNGKFYYAMYVDGQLQLVE
;
A
#
# COMPACT_ATOMS: atom_id res chain seq x y z
N MET A 1 12.17 -61.12 -9.61
CA MET A 1 11.38 -60.15 -10.39
C MET A 1 11.91 -58.76 -10.09
N LYS A 2 12.63 -58.16 -11.05
CA LYS A 2 13.28 -56.85 -10.93
C LYS A 2 12.56 -55.88 -11.87
N LYS A 3 12.30 -54.67 -11.37
CA LYS A 3 11.99 -53.42 -12.08
C LYS A 3 10.58 -53.26 -12.70
N LEU A 4 9.73 -52.50 -12.01
CA LEU A 4 8.80 -51.53 -12.60
C LEU A 4 8.77 -50.34 -11.61
N SER A 5 9.62 -49.32 -11.78
CA SER A 5 9.31 -48.08 -12.54
C SER A 5 8.00 -47.45 -12.02
N LEU A 6 8.01 -46.73 -10.89
CA LEU A 6 8.46 -45.33 -10.73
C LEU A 6 8.02 -44.39 -11.86
N VAL A 7 6.72 -44.23 -12.12
CA VAL A 7 6.16 -43.01 -12.76
C VAL A 7 4.69 -42.81 -12.34
N LEU A 8 4.43 -41.84 -11.48
CA LEU A 8 3.39 -40.83 -11.68
C LEU A 8 3.65 -39.73 -10.65
N ILE A 9 4.68 -38.93 -10.91
CA ILE A 9 4.50 -37.52 -11.25
C ILE A 9 3.69 -36.84 -10.15
N LEU A 10 4.47 -36.38 -9.17
CA LEU A 10 4.14 -35.25 -8.33
C LEU A 10 3.39 -34.21 -9.16
N SER A 11 2.08 -34.15 -9.01
CA SER A 11 1.35 -32.90 -9.15
C SER A 11 1.79 -32.02 -7.98
N ILE A 12 3.02 -31.52 -8.07
CA ILE A 12 3.38 -30.22 -7.51
C ILE A 12 2.52 -29.25 -8.32
N SER A 13 1.25 -29.12 -7.91
CA SER A 13 0.56 -27.86 -8.04
C SER A 13 1.47 -26.87 -7.34
N CYS A 14 2.28 -26.19 -8.16
CA CYS A 14 2.90 -24.95 -7.79
C CYS A 14 1.72 -24.02 -7.49
N LEU A 15 1.21 -24.08 -6.25
CA LEU A 15 0.59 -22.94 -5.63
C LEU A 15 1.69 -21.91 -5.70
N ALA A 16 1.66 -21.07 -6.74
CA ALA A 16 2.33 -19.80 -6.73
C ALA A 16 1.74 -19.09 -5.52
N LEU A 17 2.37 -19.32 -4.37
CA LEU A 17 2.17 -18.59 -3.16
C LEU A 17 2.62 -17.19 -3.55
N SER A 18 1.70 -16.38 -4.09
CA SER A 18 1.98 -14.97 -4.34
C SER A 18 2.41 -14.46 -2.99
N ALA A 19 3.70 -14.19 -2.83
CA ALA A 19 4.27 -13.78 -1.56
C ALA A 19 3.43 -12.62 -1.06
N GLN A 20 2.61 -12.88 -0.04
CA GLN A 20 1.58 -11.96 0.38
C GLN A 20 2.32 -10.74 0.91
N THR A 21 2.33 -9.67 0.11
CA THR A 21 3.21 -8.54 0.39
C THR A 21 2.48 -7.65 1.38
N TYR A 22 2.55 -8.04 2.65
CA TYR A 22 2.09 -7.21 3.75
C TYR A 22 3.02 -6.00 3.85
N LYS A 23 2.53 -4.82 3.50
CA LYS A 23 3.29 -3.59 3.66
C LYS A 23 2.58 -2.68 4.65
N THR A 24 3.25 -2.42 5.77
CA THR A 24 2.78 -1.49 6.79
C THR A 24 3.52 -0.18 6.65
N TYR A 25 2.76 0.91 6.66
CA TYR A 25 3.24 2.28 6.63
C TYR A 25 2.83 2.97 7.91
N ARG A 26 3.77 3.62 8.59
CA ARG A 26 3.46 4.48 9.74
C ARG A 26 3.08 5.86 9.20
N ILE A 27 1.91 6.36 9.56
CA ILE A 27 1.49 7.72 9.22
C ILE A 27 2.15 8.65 10.22
N ALA A 28 3.12 9.44 9.76
CA ALA A 28 3.85 10.38 10.60
C ALA A 28 3.12 11.72 10.71
N TYR A 29 2.53 12.18 9.61
CA TYR A 29 1.81 13.45 9.54
C TYR A 29 0.62 13.36 8.60
N VAL A 30 -0.40 14.17 8.86
CA VAL A 30 -1.54 14.40 7.96
C VAL A 30 -1.56 15.87 7.56
N LEU A 31 -1.72 16.15 6.27
CA LEU A 31 -1.97 17.51 5.80
C LEU A 31 -3.41 17.90 6.15
N THR A 32 -3.54 18.94 6.97
CA THR A 32 -4.83 19.52 7.34
C THR A 32 -5.40 20.38 6.20
N PRO A 33 -6.71 20.67 6.22
CA PRO A 33 -7.31 21.62 5.26
C PRO A 33 -6.68 23.01 5.28
N TYR A 34 -6.04 23.39 6.39
CA TYR A 34 -5.37 24.68 6.57
C TYR A 34 -3.92 24.68 6.04
N GLY A 35 -3.44 23.57 5.47
CA GLY A 35 -2.10 23.46 4.90
C GLY A 35 -1.00 23.09 5.91
N ASN A 36 -1.35 22.80 7.17
CA ASN A 36 -0.41 22.37 8.20
C ASN A 36 -0.25 20.86 8.22
N TYR A 37 0.96 20.36 8.51
CA TYR A 37 1.23 18.96 8.77
C TYR A 37 1.08 18.66 10.27
N ASP A 38 -0.01 18.00 10.64
CA ASP A 38 -0.26 17.61 12.03
C ASP A 38 0.32 16.22 12.29
N PRO A 39 1.09 16.03 13.38
CA PRO A 39 1.59 14.71 13.76
C PRO A 39 0.44 13.71 13.94
N GLU A 40 0.65 12.49 13.49
CA GLU A 40 -0.33 11.42 13.60
C GLU A 40 0.30 10.17 14.17
N ASN A 41 -0.46 9.45 14.99
CA ASN A 41 -0.04 8.17 15.55
C ASN A 41 -0.98 7.08 15.02
N ALA A 42 -0.84 6.82 13.74
CA ALA A 42 -1.61 5.81 13.03
C ALA A 42 -0.73 5.00 12.08
N SER A 43 -1.24 3.86 11.63
CA SER A 43 -0.61 3.03 10.62
C SER A 43 -1.62 2.46 9.65
N ILE A 44 -1.21 2.33 8.39
CA ILE A 44 -1.94 1.59 7.36
C ILE A 44 -1.15 0.35 6.98
N THR A 45 -1.80 -0.81 7.04
CA THR A 45 -1.27 -2.06 6.51
C THR A 45 -2.06 -2.44 5.28
N ILE A 46 -1.37 -2.60 4.16
CA ILE A 46 -1.92 -3.16 2.93
C ILE A 46 -1.63 -4.66 2.94
N ALA A 47 -2.69 -5.44 2.81
CA ALA A 47 -2.62 -6.87 2.58
C ALA A 47 -3.47 -7.21 1.36
N ASP A 48 -3.30 -8.40 0.82
CA ASP A 48 -4.08 -8.81 -0.35
C ASP A 48 -5.59 -8.76 -0.04
N GLY A 49 -6.33 -8.07 -0.92
CA GLY A 49 -7.77 -7.84 -0.78
C GLY A 49 -8.22 -6.92 0.37
N GLN A 50 -7.32 -6.40 1.22
CA GLN A 50 -7.73 -5.62 2.39
C GLN A 50 -6.74 -4.53 2.82
N ILE A 51 -7.28 -3.45 3.38
CA ILE A 51 -6.52 -2.39 4.04
C ILE A 51 -6.96 -2.31 5.49
N ARG A 52 -5.98 -2.37 6.39
CA ARG A 52 -6.16 -2.21 7.82
C ARG A 52 -5.60 -0.86 8.25
N TYR A 53 -6.39 -0.10 8.99
CA TYR A 53 -5.97 1.15 9.62
C TYR A 53 -6.03 1.01 11.14
N LYS A 54 -4.95 1.38 11.81
CA LYS A 54 -4.86 1.37 13.26
C LYS A 54 -4.51 2.77 13.76
N LYS A 55 -5.28 3.29 14.72
CA LYS A 55 -5.05 4.59 15.36
C LYS A 55 -5.43 4.52 16.83
N ASN A 56 -4.53 4.92 17.72
CA ASN A 56 -4.77 4.98 19.16
C ASN A 56 -5.41 3.70 19.73
N GLY A 57 -4.91 2.53 19.32
CA GLY A 57 -5.43 1.22 19.74
C GLY A 57 -6.69 0.73 19.01
N ASN A 58 -7.42 1.61 18.32
CA ASN A 58 -8.58 1.24 17.52
C ASN A 58 -8.14 0.74 16.14
N GLU A 59 -8.83 -0.28 15.63
CA GLU A 59 -8.59 -0.85 14.32
C GLU A 59 -9.84 -0.75 13.43
N LYS A 60 -9.64 -0.41 12.17
CA LYS A 60 -10.62 -0.49 11.10
C LYS A 60 -10.07 -1.34 9.97
N LEU A 61 -10.92 -2.13 9.36
CA LEU A 61 -10.57 -3.01 8.25
C LEU A 61 -11.53 -2.77 7.10
N TRP A 62 -10.98 -2.58 5.90
CA TRP A 62 -11.75 -2.38 4.68
C TRP A 62 -11.31 -3.37 3.61
N GLN A 63 -12.29 -3.89 2.88
CA GLN A 63 -12.02 -4.63 1.66
C GLN A 63 -11.51 -3.66 0.59
N SER A 64 -10.45 -4.05 -0.09
CA SER A 64 -9.77 -3.21 -1.07
C SER A 64 -9.44 -3.98 -2.34
N MET A 65 -9.51 -3.28 -3.48
CA MET A 65 -9.10 -3.81 -4.77
C MET A 65 -7.90 -3.02 -5.28
N TYR A 66 -6.82 -3.72 -5.66
CA TYR A 66 -5.69 -3.10 -6.35
C TYR A 66 -6.11 -2.63 -7.75
N ARG A 67 -5.79 -1.38 -8.08
CA ARG A 67 -6.18 -0.70 -9.34
C ARG A 67 -4.99 -0.45 -10.27
N GLY A 68 -3.81 -0.94 -9.94
CA GLY A 68 -2.60 -0.72 -10.73
C GLY A 68 -1.80 0.50 -10.31
N ILE A 69 -0.93 0.96 -11.21
CA ILE A 69 -0.04 2.10 -11.00
C ILE A 69 -0.62 3.36 -11.63
N TYR A 70 -0.81 4.40 -10.83
CA TYR A 70 -1.05 5.76 -11.30
C TYR A 70 0.27 6.50 -11.45
N LYS A 71 0.42 7.26 -12.54
CA LYS A 71 1.62 8.06 -12.80
C LYS A 71 1.24 9.53 -12.75
N GLU A 72 2.01 10.31 -12.01
CA GLU A 72 1.86 11.76 -11.89
C GLU A 72 3.14 12.43 -12.38
N GLN A 73 2.99 13.49 -13.19
CA GLN A 73 4.11 14.30 -13.65
C GLN A 73 3.93 15.74 -13.15
N PRO A 74 4.38 16.04 -11.92
CA PRO A 74 4.22 17.38 -11.37
C PRO A 74 5.06 18.42 -12.13
N THR A 75 6.19 18.00 -12.72
CA THR A 75 7.05 18.83 -13.56
C THR A 75 7.61 18.02 -14.72
N LYS A 76 8.01 18.72 -15.79
CA LYS A 76 8.58 18.08 -16.99
C LYS A 76 9.80 17.24 -16.62
N GLY A 77 9.78 15.96 -16.99
CA GLY A 77 10.89 15.03 -16.75
C GLY A 77 10.88 14.35 -15.37
N VAL A 78 9.98 14.72 -14.46
CA VAL A 78 9.80 14.05 -13.16
C VAL A 78 8.50 13.25 -13.18
N THR A 79 8.59 11.94 -12.96
CA THR A 79 7.42 11.06 -12.86
C THR A 79 7.41 10.36 -11.51
N PHE A 80 6.34 10.57 -10.74
CA PHE A 80 6.04 9.79 -9.54
C PHE A 80 5.07 8.67 -9.89
N GLN A 81 5.32 7.49 -9.32
CA GLN A 81 4.46 6.32 -9.50
C GLN A 81 3.78 6.01 -8.17
N TYR A 82 2.48 5.79 -8.22
CA TYR A 82 1.66 5.48 -7.06
C TYR A 82 0.96 4.14 -7.23
N GLU A 83 1.02 3.30 -6.20
CA GLU A 83 0.15 2.13 -6.09
C GLU A 83 -1.26 2.61 -5.72
N CYS A 84 -2.27 2.17 -6.47
CA CYS A 84 -3.65 2.59 -6.27
C CYS A 84 -4.51 1.45 -5.74
N PHE A 85 -5.32 1.76 -4.73
CA PHE A 85 -6.25 0.83 -4.11
C PHE A 85 -7.63 1.48 -3.97
N LEU A 86 -8.69 0.76 -4.34
CA LEU A 86 -10.07 1.18 -4.15
C LEU A 86 -10.65 0.49 -2.91
N LEU A 87 -11.17 1.25 -1.96
CA LEU A 87 -11.92 0.74 -0.81
C LEU A 87 -13.37 0.46 -1.24
N MET A 88 -13.69 -0.80 -1.53
CA MET A 88 -14.88 -1.17 -2.33
C MET A 88 -16.22 -0.68 -1.75
N LYS A 89 -16.39 -0.68 -0.42
CA LYS A 89 -17.64 -0.25 0.23
C LYS A 89 -17.71 1.25 0.51
N LEU A 90 -16.57 1.94 0.47
CA LEU A 90 -16.49 3.36 0.78
C LEU A 90 -16.38 4.22 -0.47
N ASP A 91 -16.14 3.60 -1.63
CA ASP A 91 -15.82 4.27 -2.89
C ASP A 91 -14.68 5.30 -2.76
N LYS A 92 -13.71 4.99 -1.90
CA LYS A 92 -12.54 5.84 -1.63
C LYS A 92 -11.29 5.25 -2.24
N ILE A 93 -10.40 6.11 -2.75
CA ILE A 93 -9.14 5.69 -3.34
C ILE A 93 -7.99 5.99 -2.38
N ILE A 94 -7.10 5.01 -2.21
CA ILE A 94 -5.80 5.19 -1.56
C ILE A 94 -4.72 5.13 -2.63
N ARG A 95 -3.82 6.11 -2.66
CA ARG A 95 -2.65 6.15 -3.55
C ARG A 95 -1.40 6.29 -2.71
N ILE A 96 -0.39 5.46 -2.93
CA ILE A 96 0.86 5.51 -2.16
C ILE A 96 2.03 5.57 -3.12
N CYS A 97 2.89 6.58 -2.96
CA CYS A 97 4.04 6.76 -3.81
C CYS A 97 5.03 5.61 -3.60
N LYS A 98 5.59 5.09 -4.70
CA LYS A 98 6.62 4.04 -4.66
C LYS A 98 7.98 4.55 -4.18
N THR A 99 8.19 5.86 -4.19
CA THR A 99 9.43 6.52 -3.75
C THR A 99 9.13 7.58 -2.69
N LYS A 100 10.11 7.83 -1.81
CA LYS A 100 10.01 8.95 -0.87
C LYS A 100 10.20 10.25 -1.65
N ASN A 101 9.19 11.09 -1.66
CA ASN A 101 9.11 12.25 -2.56
C ASN A 101 8.74 13.56 -1.86
N ILE A 102 8.40 13.54 -0.57
CA ILE A 102 8.10 14.75 0.20
C ILE A 102 9.10 14.90 1.34
N LYS A 103 9.74 16.07 1.43
CA LYS A 103 10.64 16.43 2.52
C LYS A 103 9.89 17.26 3.57
N HIS A 104 9.92 16.82 4.81
CA HIS A 104 9.37 17.55 5.95
C HIS A 104 10.28 17.38 7.16
N ASN A 105 10.57 18.46 7.90
CA ASN A 105 11.49 18.46 9.06
C ASN A 105 12.81 17.71 8.80
N GLY A 106 13.42 17.92 7.62
CA GLY A 106 14.70 17.33 7.26
C GLY A 106 14.65 15.87 6.77
N LYS A 107 13.52 15.17 6.89
CA LYS A 107 13.35 13.77 6.50
C LYS A 107 12.48 13.63 5.25
N PHE A 108 12.76 12.63 4.43
CA PHE A 108 11.93 12.25 3.28
C PHE A 108 10.89 11.19 3.67
N TYR A 109 9.67 11.37 3.18
CA TYR A 109 8.51 10.51 3.40
C TYR A 109 7.91 10.07 2.07
N TYR A 110 7.18 8.95 2.08
CA TYR A 110 6.30 8.59 0.98
C TYR A 110 5.04 9.45 1.06
N ALA A 111 4.61 10.01 -0.07
CA ALA A 111 3.28 10.60 -0.17
C ALA A 111 2.22 9.50 -0.22
N MET A 112 1.26 9.53 0.70
CA MET A 112 0.05 8.72 0.67
C MET A 112 -1.16 9.63 0.58
N TYR A 113 -2.00 9.45 -0.43
CA TYR A 113 -3.29 10.14 -0.53
C TYR A 113 -4.39 9.16 -0.14
N VAL A 114 -5.20 9.51 0.86
CA VAL A 114 -6.45 8.79 1.16
C VAL A 114 -7.58 9.74 0.81
N ASP A 115 -8.33 9.40 -0.24
CA ASP A 115 -9.45 10.20 -0.72
C ASP A 115 -9.08 11.67 -0.98
N GLY A 116 -7.88 11.88 -1.56
CA GLY A 116 -7.33 13.20 -1.83
C GLY A 116 -6.60 13.87 -0.65
N GLN A 117 -6.80 13.40 0.59
CA GLN A 117 -6.07 13.93 1.75
C GLN A 117 -4.64 13.36 1.81
N LEU A 118 -3.66 14.25 1.77
CA LEU A 118 -2.24 13.89 1.85
C LEU A 118 -1.85 13.49 3.28
N GLN A 119 -1.11 12.38 3.36
CA GLN A 119 -0.41 11.86 4.53
C GLN A 119 1.05 11.64 4.18
N LEU A 120 1.92 11.90 5.15
CA LEU A 120 3.34 11.59 5.07
C LEU A 120 3.57 10.28 5.81
N VAL A 121 4.04 9.26 5.08
CA VAL A 121 4.22 7.91 5.65
C VAL A 121 5.66 7.40 5.54
N GLU A 122 6.02 6.53 6.47
CA GLU A 122 7.34 5.89 6.58
C GLU A 122 7.33 4.43 6.12
#